data_AF-A0A6P1ZIT6-F1
#
_entry.id   AF-A0A6P1ZIT6-F1
#
_cell.length_a   1.000
_cell.length_b   1.000
_cell.length_c   1.000
_cell.angle_alpha   90.00
_cell.angle_beta   90.00
_cell.angle_gamma   90.00
#
_symmetry.space_group_name_H-M   'P 1'
#
loop_
_entity.id
_entity.type
_entity.pdbx_description
1 polymer ?
#
loop_
_entity_poly.entity_id
_entity_poly.type
_entity_poly.pdbx_seq_one_letter_code
_entity_poly.pdbx_strand_id
1 'polypeptide(L)' 'MPTNTLTSKQKMKQYRARMKERGLRAIQIWVPDTRSSEIHNALRRQSLLASQSADEQDVLDFLEDVSAWDDEA' A
#
# COMPACT_ATOMS: atom_id res chain seq x y z
N MET A 1 19.64 -0.07 33.59
CA MET A 1 18.67 -1.07 33.10
C MET A 1 18.83 -1.15 31.58
N PRO A 2 19.25 -2.28 30.99
CA PRO A 2 19.24 -2.39 29.53
C PRO A 2 17.78 -2.31 29.07
N THR A 3 17.44 -1.29 28.30
CA THR A 3 16.13 -1.17 27.64
C THR A 3 16.03 -2.30 26.63
N ASN A 4 15.18 -3.28 26.92
CA ASN A 4 14.95 -4.45 26.08
C ASN A 4 14.29 -4.01 24.76
N THR A 5 15.12 -3.62 23.79
CA THR A 5 14.66 -3.20 22.47
C THR A 5 14.45 -4.43 21.60
N LEU A 6 13.21 -4.60 21.13
CA LEU A 6 12.85 -5.69 20.21
C LEU A 6 13.74 -5.64 18.97
N THR A 7 14.27 -6.80 18.59
CA THR A 7 14.96 -6.98 17.31
C THR A 7 14.01 -6.71 16.14
N SER A 8 14.55 -6.36 14.97
CA SER A 8 13.74 -6.13 13.75
C SER A 8 12.84 -7.33 13.40
N LYS A 9 13.32 -8.55 13.64
CA LYS A 9 12.55 -9.79 13.45
C LYS A 9 11.34 -9.86 14.39
N GLN A 10 11.52 -9.50 15.67
CA GLN A 10 10.43 -9.49 16.65
C GLN A 10 9.41 -8.39 16.36
N LYS A 11 9.87 -7.18 15.97
CA LYS A 11 8.98 -6.09 15.53
C LYS A 11 8.12 -6.51 14.34
N MET A 12 8.74 -7.11 13.33
CA MET A 12 8.02 -7.58 12.14
C MET A 12 7.03 -8.73 12.46
N LYS A 13 7.36 -9.60 13.41
CA LYS A 13 6.45 -10.65 13.89
C LYS A 13 5.21 -10.04 14.57
N GLN A 14 5.40 -9.08 15.48
CA GLN A 14 4.29 -8.39 16.15
C GLN A 14 3.42 -7.61 15.17
N TYR A 15 4.04 -6.89 14.23
CA TYR A 15 3.32 -6.16 13.18
C TYR A 15 2.42 -7.07 12.36
N ARG A 16 2.94 -8.20 11.86
CA ARG A 16 2.14 -9.18 11.10
C ARG A 16 1.00 -9.80 11.93
N ALA A 17 1.21 -10.02 13.23
CA ALA A 17 0.14 -10.53 14.10
C ALA A 17 -1.03 -9.53 14.18
N ARG A 18 -0.73 -8.24 14.43
CA ARG A 18 -1.74 -7.18 14.43
C ARG A 18 -2.46 -7.05 13.10
N MET A 19 -1.73 -7.13 11.97
CA MET A 19 -2.35 -7.07 10.65
C MET A 19 -3.29 -8.26 10.40
N LYS A 20 -2.90 -9.46 10.86
CA LYS A 20 -3.75 -10.67 10.75
C LYS A 20 -5.02 -10.57 11.60
N GLU A 21 -4.92 -10.00 12.80
CA GLU A 21 -6.08 -9.74 13.68
C GLU A 21 -7.07 -8.75 13.04
N ARG A 22 -6.58 -7.77 12.27
CA ARG A 22 -7.39 -6.86 11.43
C ARG A 22 -7.96 -7.53 10.16
N GLY A 23 -7.78 -8.83 9.98
CA GLY A 23 -8.26 -9.57 8.80
C GLY A 23 -7.39 -9.41 7.54
N LEU A 24 -6.22 -8.76 7.64
CA LEU A 24 -5.35 -8.52 6.49
C LEU A 24 -4.41 -9.72 6.24
N ARG A 25 -4.21 -10.05 4.97
CA ARG A 25 -3.27 -11.10 4.53
C ARG A 25 -2.04 -10.49 3.88
N ALA A 26 -0.86 -10.73 4.45
CA ALA A 26 0.39 -10.32 3.82
C ALA A 26 0.63 -11.10 2.53
N ILE A 27 0.80 -10.39 1.42
CA ILE A 27 1.24 -10.94 0.13
C ILE A 27 2.62 -10.39 -0.20
N GLN A 28 3.49 -11.25 -0.73
CA GLN A 28 4.78 -10.85 -1.27
C GLN A 28 4.72 -10.99 -2.78
N ILE A 29 4.87 -9.88 -3.48
CA ILE A 29 4.90 -9.84 -4.94
C ILE A 29 6.22 -9.24 -5.39
N TRP A 30 6.72 -9.75 -6.50
CA TRP A 30 7.84 -9.15 -7.21
C TRP A 30 7.28 -8.12 -8.18
N VAL A 31 7.77 -6.89 -8.08
CA VAL A 31 7.40 -5.79 -8.96
C VAL A 31 8.62 -5.40 -9.80
N PRO A 32 8.42 -4.82 -11.01
CA PRO A 32 9.51 -4.26 -11.79
C PRO A 32 10.30 -3.22 -11.00
N ASP A 33 11.59 -3.07 -11.30
CA ASP A 33 12.42 -2.04 -10.66
C ASP A 33 11.93 -0.65 -11.05
N THR A 34 11.28 0.02 -10.10
CA THR A 34 10.70 1.34 -10.27
C THR A 34 11.74 2.43 -10.48
N ARG A 35 13.03 2.16 -10.27
CA ARG A 35 14.13 3.11 -10.52
C ARG A 35 14.54 3.20 -11.98
N SER A 36 14.08 2.27 -12.83
CA SER A 36 14.36 2.30 -14.27
C SER A 36 13.59 3.43 -14.96
N SER A 37 14.27 4.17 -15.85
CA SER A 37 13.66 5.22 -16.65
C SER A 37 12.54 4.69 -17.57
N GLU A 38 12.62 3.44 -18.00
CA GLU A 38 11.57 2.79 -18.80
C GLU A 38 10.28 2.63 -18.01
N ILE A 39 10.38 2.22 -16.74
CA ILE A 39 9.23 2.08 -15.85
C ILE A 39 8.64 3.45 -15.53
N HIS A 40 9.45 4.49 -15.31
CA HIS A 40 8.93 5.86 -15.14
C HIS A 40 8.08 6.31 -16.33
N ASN A 41 8.55 6.05 -17.56
CA ASN A 41 7.81 6.41 -18.77
C ASN A 41 6.51 5.61 -18.92
N ALA A 42 6.54 4.32 -18.59
CA ALA A 42 5.35 3.46 -18.62
C ALA A 42 4.32 3.88 -17.56
N LEU A 43 4.76 4.16 -16.32
CA LEU A 43 3.92 4.66 -15.24
C LEU A 43 3.26 5.97 -15.62
N ARG A 44 4.02 6.94 -16.16
CA ARG A 44 3.47 8.21 -16.62
C ARG A 44 2.40 8.01 -17.69
N ARG A 45 2.65 7.13 -18.66
CA ARG A 45 1.69 6.81 -19.72
C ARG A 45 0.42 6.17 -19.16
N GLN A 46 0.56 5.19 -18.28
CA GLN A 46 -0.58 4.48 -17.69
C GLN A 46 -1.40 5.38 -16.78
N SER A 47 -0.75 6.22 -15.98
CA SER A 47 -1.42 7.21 -15.15
C SER A 47 -2.26 8.18 -15.98
N LEU A 48 -1.73 8.68 -17.10
CA LEU A 48 -2.49 9.56 -18.01
C LEU A 48 -3.68 8.85 -18.67
N LEU A 49 -3.57 7.56 -18.95
CA LEU A 49 -4.67 6.78 -19.51
C LEU A 49 -5.76 6.54 -18.47
N ALA A 50 -5.37 6.19 -17.24
CA ALA A 50 -6.30 6.08 -16.13
C ALA A 50 -7.00 7.41 -15.86
N SER A 51 -6.26 8.52 -15.92
CA SER A 51 -6.78 9.87 -15.65
C SER A 51 -7.67 10.46 -16.76
N GLN A 52 -7.88 9.72 -17.84
CA GLN A 52 -8.73 10.10 -18.96
C GLN A 52 -9.84 9.05 -19.15
N SER A 53 -9.91 8.06 -18.26
CA SER A 53 -10.94 7.05 -18.27
C SER A 53 -12.27 7.69 -17.92
N ALA A 54 -13.32 7.34 -18.66
CA ALA A 54 -14.69 7.75 -18.31
C ALA A 54 -15.07 7.24 -16.90
N ASP A 55 -14.52 6.10 -16.51
CA ASP A 55 -14.78 5.46 -15.21
C ASP A 55 -13.97 6.08 -14.06
N GLU A 56 -13.06 7.03 -14.32
CA GLU A 56 -12.21 7.59 -13.26
C GLU A 56 -13.03 8.27 -12.16
N GLN A 57 -14.03 9.07 -12.54
CA GLN A 57 -14.86 9.79 -11.57
C GLN A 57 -15.63 8.80 -10.69
N ASP A 58 -16.26 7.79 -11.28
CA ASP A 58 -17.00 6.76 -10.55
C ASP A 58 -16.09 5.97 -9.58
N VAL A 59 -14.85 5.70 -9.99
CA VAL A 59 -13.86 5.03 -9.15
C VAL A 59 -13.39 5.93 -8.00
N LEU A 60 -13.18 7.23 -8.26
CA LEU A 60 -12.80 8.19 -7.22
C LEU A 60 -13.93 8.40 -6.21
N ASP A 61 -15.17 8.54 -6.68
CA ASP A 61 -16.36 8.68 -5.83
C ASP A 61 -16.55 7.43 -4.95
N PHE A 62 -16.37 6.23 -5.51
CA PHE A 62 -16.37 4.99 -4.75
C PHE A 62 -15.23 4.93 -3.73
N LEU A 63 -14.03 5.36 -4.10
CA LEU A 63 -12.88 5.33 -3.19
C LEU A 63 -13.08 6.30 -2.03
N GLU A 64 -13.65 7.48 -2.27
CA GLU A 64 -14.01 8.44 -1.23
C GLU A 64 -15.04 7.83 -0.26
N ASP A 65 -16.11 7.21 -0.77
CA ASP A 65 -17.14 6.54 0.03
C ASP A 65 -16.58 5.39 0.89
N VAL A 66 -15.61 4.63 0.36
CA VAL A 66 -15.02 3.47 1.04
C VAL A 66 -13.79 3.83 1.88
N SER A 67 -13.29 5.07 1.82
CA SER A 67 -12.11 5.50 2.57
C SER A 67 -12.38 5.69 4.08
N ALA A 68 -12.66 4.60 4.79
CA ALA A 68 -12.55 4.53 6.23
C ALA A 68 -11.06 4.43 6.61
N TRP A 69 -10.36 5.56 6.59
CA TRP A 69 -9.15 5.68 7.37
C TRP A 69 -9.58 5.82 8.81
N ASP A 70 -9.45 4.75 9.60
CA ASP A 70 -9.45 4.87 11.06
C ASP A 70 -8.26 5.77 11.46
N ASP A 71 -8.51 7.08 11.51
CA ASP A 71 -7.71 8.03 12.27
C ASP A 71 -7.97 7.77 13.77
N GLU A 72 -7.55 6.60 14.25
CA GLU A 72 -7.48 6.29 15.69
C GLU A 72 -6.11 5.72 16.06
N ALA A 73 -5.30 6.65 16.58
CA ALA A 73 -4.32 6.56 17.68
C ALA A 73 -3.55 5.24 17.92
#